data_AF-A0A957UTT5-F1
#
_entry.id   AF-A0A957UTT5-F1
#
_cell.length_a   1.000
_cell.length_b   1.000
_cell.length_c   1.000
_cell.angle_alpha   90.00
_cell.angle_beta   90.00
_cell.angle_gamma   90.00
#
_symmetry.space_group_name_H-M   'P 1'
#
loop_
_entity.id
_entity.type
_entity.pdbx_description
1 polymer ?
#
loop_
_entity_poly.entity_id
_entity_poly.type
_entity_poly.pdbx_seq_one_letter_code
_entity_poly.pdbx_strand_id
1 'polypeptide(L)'
;DIYPADYGWTPDWQHFDERPSWYHNMLSVVQAGTCQVSNQLDYDEEVAFHAVRKLYDLARTEDERPFFLLTSFTHPHDPFAIPPAYWNRYDHAAIDTPRVPPIPLAQMDPHSRRLHHVCAMDDYELTNAHVRNARHAYYGMISYIDDKVGQLLSVLHETGLDENTIIIFTADHG
;
A
#
# COMPACT_ATOMS: atom_id res chain seq x y z
N ASP A 1 -7.88 2.93 -13.41
CA ASP A 1 -7.02 3.77 -12.55
C ASP A 1 -7.72 3.95 -11.21
N ILE A 2 -7.01 3.71 -10.11
CA ILE A 2 -7.58 3.88 -8.76
C ILE A 2 -7.38 5.32 -8.28
N TYR A 3 -6.35 6.00 -8.80
CA TYR A 3 -5.93 7.33 -8.37
C TYR A 3 -5.67 8.24 -9.58
N PRO A 4 -5.94 9.56 -9.48
CA PRO A 4 -5.68 10.48 -10.59
C PRO A 4 -4.18 10.72 -10.77
N ALA A 5 -3.75 10.88 -12.03
CA ALA A 5 -2.37 11.18 -12.40
C ALA A 5 -2.08 12.70 -12.51
N ASP A 6 -3.02 13.55 -12.07
CA ASP A 6 -2.94 15.01 -12.17
C ASP A 6 -2.85 15.69 -10.80
N TYR A 7 -2.84 17.02 -10.79
CA TYR A 7 -2.80 17.82 -9.55
C TYR A 7 -4.17 17.97 -8.87
N GLY A 8 -5.19 17.21 -9.28
CA GLY A 8 -6.54 17.29 -8.75
C GLY A 8 -6.63 16.95 -7.25
N TRP A 9 -5.64 16.24 -6.71
CA TRP A 9 -5.51 15.91 -5.30
C TRP A 9 -4.51 16.79 -4.54
N THR A 10 -4.38 18.05 -4.96
CA THR A 10 -3.63 19.06 -4.21
C THR A 10 -4.55 19.74 -3.19
N PRO A 11 -4.26 19.69 -1.87
CA PRO A 11 -5.05 20.41 -0.88
C PRO A 11 -5.01 21.92 -1.11
N ASP A 12 -6.17 22.58 -1.04
CA ASP A 12 -6.23 24.05 -1.01
C ASP A 12 -6.12 24.56 0.43
N TRP A 13 -4.90 24.96 0.81
CA TRP A 13 -4.63 25.49 2.14
C TRP A 13 -5.22 26.89 2.38
N GLN A 14 -5.76 27.57 1.36
CA GLN A 14 -6.45 28.85 1.55
C GLN A 14 -7.85 28.67 2.16
N HIS A 15 -8.47 27.52 1.94
CA HIS A 15 -9.78 27.14 2.48
C HIS A 15 -9.62 25.99 3.49
N PHE A 16 -8.78 26.20 4.51
CA PHE A 16 -8.39 25.16 5.46
C PHE A 16 -9.57 24.45 6.17
N ASP A 17 -10.67 25.16 6.44
CA ASP A 17 -11.84 24.60 7.10
C ASP A 17 -12.62 23.62 6.21
N GLU A 18 -12.37 23.62 4.90
CA GLU A 18 -12.98 22.71 3.94
C GLU A 18 -12.11 21.47 3.75
N ARG A 19 -12.54 20.34 4.30
CA ARG A 19 -11.85 19.07 4.09
C ARG A 19 -12.15 18.52 2.69
N PRO A 20 -11.12 18.19 1.88
CA PRO A 20 -11.35 17.54 0.59
C PRO A 20 -12.03 16.18 0.78
N SER A 21 -13.05 15.89 -0.02
CA SER A 21 -13.83 14.64 0.09
C SER A 21 -13.04 13.38 -0.25
N TRP A 22 -11.95 13.53 -1.01
CA TRP A 22 -11.01 12.47 -1.39
C TRP A 22 -9.89 12.27 -0.37
N TYR A 23 -9.73 13.16 0.62
CA TYR A 23 -8.68 13.01 1.63
C TYR A 23 -9.03 11.84 2.56
N HIS A 24 -8.02 11.03 2.88
CA HIS A 24 -8.18 9.92 3.80
C HIS A 24 -8.59 10.41 5.18
N ASN A 25 -9.44 9.64 5.86
CA ASN A 25 -9.76 9.84 7.26
C ASN A 25 -9.34 8.62 8.10
N MET A 26 -9.55 8.67 9.41
CA MET A 26 -9.15 7.58 10.30
C MET A 26 -9.97 6.29 10.19
N LEU A 27 -10.97 6.20 9.28
CA LEU A 27 -11.75 4.96 9.11
C LEU A 27 -10.87 3.77 8.73
N SER A 28 -9.85 3.97 7.88
CA SER A 28 -8.96 2.89 7.48
C SER A 28 -8.20 2.27 8.65
N VAL A 29 -7.94 3.04 9.71
CA VAL A 29 -7.33 2.55 10.95
C VAL A 29 -8.37 1.93 11.88
N VAL A 30 -9.52 2.57 12.06
CA VAL A 30 -10.58 2.07 12.96
C VAL A 30 -11.19 0.76 12.47
N GLN A 31 -11.28 0.58 11.15
CA GLN A 31 -11.85 -0.61 10.51
C GLN A 31 -10.80 -1.65 10.09
N ALA A 32 -9.54 -1.46 10.49
CA ALA A 32 -8.47 -2.37 10.10
C ALA A 32 -8.71 -3.80 10.58
N GLY A 33 -8.39 -4.78 9.72
CA GLY A 33 -8.60 -6.19 10.05
C GLY A 33 -8.49 -7.12 8.86
N THR A 34 -9.21 -8.25 8.94
CA THR A 34 -9.24 -9.23 7.84
C THR A 34 -10.34 -8.93 6.84
N CYS A 35 -10.06 -9.04 5.54
CA CYS A 35 -11.06 -9.09 4.47
C CYS A 35 -10.91 -10.37 3.65
N GLN A 36 -11.82 -10.68 2.73
CA GLN A 36 -11.58 -11.73 1.72
C GLN A 36 -11.07 -11.13 0.42
N VAL A 37 -11.56 -9.93 0.09
CA VAL A 37 -11.26 -9.18 -1.12
C VAL A 37 -11.41 -7.69 -0.81
N SER A 38 -10.74 -6.86 -1.60
CA SER A 38 -10.87 -5.40 -1.63
C SER A 38 -10.60 -4.93 -3.05
N ASN A 39 -11.02 -3.72 -3.40
CA ASN A 39 -10.71 -3.14 -4.71
C ASN A 39 -9.20 -3.11 -4.99
N GLN A 40 -8.39 -2.91 -3.96
CA GLN A 40 -6.93 -2.90 -4.06
C GLN A 40 -6.36 -4.31 -4.29
N LEU A 41 -6.93 -5.34 -3.66
CA LEU A 41 -6.51 -6.72 -3.90
C LEU A 41 -6.85 -7.15 -5.32
N ASP A 42 -8.06 -6.86 -5.79
CA ASP A 42 -8.48 -7.17 -7.16
C ASP A 42 -7.55 -6.52 -8.19
N TYR A 43 -7.18 -5.24 -7.96
CA TYR A 43 -6.24 -4.53 -8.81
C TYR A 43 -4.84 -5.14 -8.80
N ASP A 44 -4.29 -5.46 -7.63
CA ASP A 44 -2.96 -6.05 -7.54
C ASP A 44 -2.89 -7.47 -8.11
N GLU A 45 -3.95 -8.27 -8.00
CA GLU A 45 -4.06 -9.55 -8.68
C GLU A 45 -4.03 -9.38 -10.21
N GLU A 46 -4.74 -8.39 -10.74
CA GLU A 46 -4.74 -8.08 -12.18
C GLU A 46 -3.37 -7.56 -12.64
N VAL A 47 -2.72 -6.69 -11.87
CA VAL A 47 -1.35 -6.20 -12.12
C VAL A 47 -0.36 -7.38 -12.15
N ALA A 48 -0.40 -8.26 -11.15
CA ALA A 48 0.47 -9.43 -11.09
C ALA A 48 0.23 -10.36 -12.29
N PHE A 49 -1.03 -10.64 -12.61
CA PHE A 49 -1.40 -11.48 -13.76
C PHE A 49 -0.84 -10.91 -15.07
N HIS A 50 -1.02 -9.60 -15.32
CA HIS A 50 -0.53 -8.96 -16.53
C HIS A 50 0.99 -8.93 -16.61
N ALA A 51 1.67 -8.67 -15.49
CA ALA A 51 3.12 -8.67 -15.44
C ALA A 51 3.70 -10.07 -15.73
N VAL A 52 3.17 -11.12 -15.08
CA VAL A 52 3.55 -12.52 -15.33
C VAL A 52 3.33 -12.89 -16.79
N ARG A 53 2.14 -12.61 -17.34
CA ARG A 53 1.84 -12.88 -18.73
C ARG A 53 2.82 -12.16 -19.66
N LYS A 54 3.12 -10.89 -19.37
CA LYS A 54 4.02 -10.09 -20.20
C LYS A 54 5.45 -10.63 -20.18
N LEU A 55 5.94 -11.12 -19.04
CA LEU A 55 7.24 -11.77 -18.94
C LEU A 55 7.31 -13.04 -19.80
N TYR A 56 6.28 -13.89 -19.76
CA TYR A 56 6.23 -15.06 -20.64
C TYR A 56 6.15 -14.69 -22.14
N ASP A 57 5.45 -13.62 -22.49
CA ASP A 57 5.39 -13.12 -23.87
C ASP A 57 6.77 -12.61 -24.32
N LEU A 58 7.50 -11.90 -23.44
CA LEU A 58 8.87 -11.43 -23.70
C LEU A 58 9.86 -12.59 -23.83
N ALA A 59 9.72 -13.65 -23.02
CA ALA A 59 10.59 -14.83 -23.11
C ALA A 59 10.47 -15.60 -24.44
N ARG A 60 9.35 -15.41 -25.17
CA ARG A 60 9.06 -16.12 -26.43
C ARG A 60 9.18 -15.22 -27.65
N THR A 61 9.46 -13.93 -27.46
CA THR A 61 9.53 -12.98 -28.56
C THR A 61 10.84 -13.14 -29.33
N GLU A 62 10.80 -12.92 -30.65
CA GLU A 62 11.99 -12.81 -31.49
C GLU A 62 12.49 -11.35 -31.61
N ASP A 63 11.80 -10.40 -30.95
CA ASP A 63 12.21 -9.00 -30.91
C ASP A 63 13.41 -8.82 -29.96
N GLU A 64 14.56 -8.48 -30.51
CA GLU A 64 15.82 -8.32 -29.77
C GLU A 64 15.91 -6.99 -28.99
N ARG A 65 14.92 -6.09 -29.09
CA ARG A 65 14.95 -4.83 -28.33
C ARG A 65 14.87 -5.11 -26.82
N PRO A 66 15.66 -4.39 -25.99
CA PRO A 66 15.53 -4.51 -24.54
C PRO A 66 14.16 -4.02 -24.09
N PHE A 67 13.64 -4.61 -23.01
CA PHE A 67 12.37 -4.20 -22.43
C PHE A 67 12.56 -3.35 -21.18
N PHE A 68 11.51 -2.58 -20.88
CA PHE A 68 11.28 -1.96 -19.58
C PHE A 68 9.87 -2.34 -19.14
N LEU A 69 9.75 -3.03 -18.00
CA LEU A 69 8.46 -3.43 -17.42
C LEU A 69 8.32 -2.76 -16.05
N LEU A 70 7.32 -1.90 -15.91
CA LEU A 70 6.92 -1.34 -14.63
C LEU A 70 5.73 -2.14 -14.10
N THR A 71 5.92 -2.78 -12.95
CA THR A 71 4.85 -3.47 -12.22
C THR A 71 4.61 -2.72 -10.92
N SER A 72 3.57 -1.89 -10.92
CA SER A 72 3.25 -1.01 -9.79
C SER A 72 2.02 -1.54 -9.06
N PHE A 73 2.23 -2.04 -7.85
CA PHE A 73 1.15 -2.48 -6.96
C PHE A 73 0.62 -1.31 -6.13
N THR A 74 -0.59 -1.43 -5.62
CA THR A 74 -1.22 -0.45 -4.73
C THR A 74 -0.97 -0.77 -3.26
N HIS A 75 -0.89 -2.06 -2.87
CA HIS A 75 -0.48 -2.39 -1.51
C HIS A 75 0.98 -1.97 -1.25
N PRO A 76 1.30 -1.51 -0.02
CA PRO A 76 0.48 -1.58 1.20
C PRO A 76 -0.30 -0.30 1.53
N HIS A 77 -0.73 0.50 0.54
CA HIS A 77 -1.62 1.64 0.76
C HIS A 77 -2.91 1.23 1.50
N ASP A 78 -3.47 2.10 2.36
CA ASP A 78 -4.75 1.83 3.03
C ASP A 78 -5.92 1.74 2.04
N PRO A 79 -7.00 1.00 2.30
CA PRO A 79 -7.45 0.50 3.61
C PRO A 79 -6.63 -0.64 4.19
N PHE A 80 -6.41 -0.63 5.51
CA PHE A 80 -5.64 -1.67 6.21
C PHE A 80 -6.46 -2.94 6.41
N ALA A 81 -6.73 -3.65 5.31
CA ALA A 81 -7.49 -4.87 5.29
C ALA A 81 -6.81 -5.91 4.41
N ILE A 82 -6.61 -7.13 4.93
CA ILE A 82 -5.86 -8.18 4.23
C ILE A 82 -6.47 -9.58 4.45
N PRO A 83 -6.32 -10.55 3.51
CA PRO A 83 -6.82 -11.90 3.71
C PRO A 83 -6.25 -12.61 4.94
N PRO A 84 -7.03 -13.50 5.59
CA PRO A 84 -6.56 -14.30 6.72
C PRO A 84 -5.25 -15.05 6.44
N ALA A 85 -5.02 -15.47 5.19
CA ALA A 85 -3.80 -16.16 4.78
C ALA A 85 -2.51 -15.35 5.00
N TYR A 86 -2.59 -14.02 4.98
CA TYR A 86 -1.47 -13.11 5.25
C TYR A 86 -1.54 -12.55 6.66
N TRP A 87 -2.74 -12.22 7.16
CA TRP A 87 -2.93 -11.81 8.55
C TRP A 87 -2.37 -12.85 9.52
N ASN A 88 -2.69 -14.13 9.32
CA ASN A 88 -2.30 -15.21 10.23
C ASN A 88 -0.80 -15.58 10.16
N ARG A 89 -0.01 -14.92 9.30
CA ARG A 89 1.46 -15.09 9.28
C ARG A 89 2.15 -14.41 10.47
N TYR A 90 1.45 -13.50 11.13
CA TYR A 90 1.98 -12.70 12.24
C TYR A 90 1.22 -12.98 13.53
N ASP A 91 1.96 -13.11 14.62
CA ASP A 91 1.38 -13.11 15.96
C ASP A 91 0.96 -11.69 16.34
N HIS A 92 -0.34 -11.49 16.58
CA HIS A 92 -0.91 -10.19 16.95
C HIS A 92 -0.28 -9.63 18.23
N ALA A 93 0.10 -10.48 19.18
CA ALA A 93 0.73 -10.06 20.43
C ALA A 93 2.14 -9.49 20.19
N ALA A 94 2.83 -9.96 19.15
CA ALA A 94 4.18 -9.52 18.76
C ALA A 94 4.19 -8.26 17.89
N ILE A 95 3.04 -7.79 17.40
CA ILE A 95 2.95 -6.54 16.64
C ILE A 95 3.35 -5.36 17.54
N ASP A 96 4.37 -4.65 17.10
CA ASP A 96 4.93 -3.52 17.82
C ASP A 96 4.01 -2.30 17.73
N THR A 97 4.08 -1.46 18.76
CA THR A 97 3.39 -0.17 18.80
C THR A 97 4.29 0.93 18.25
N PRO A 98 3.74 2.05 17.73
CA PRO A 98 4.56 3.17 17.27
C PRO A 98 5.56 3.61 18.35
N ARG A 99 6.83 3.76 17.95
CA ARG A 99 7.92 4.15 18.85
C ARG A 99 7.68 5.50 19.53
N VAL A 100 7.07 6.43 18.81
CA VAL A 100 6.68 7.75 19.33
C VAL A 100 5.19 7.70 19.66
N PRO A 101 4.80 7.95 20.92
CA PRO A 101 3.39 7.97 21.30
C PRO A 101 2.67 9.17 20.67
N PRO A 102 1.32 9.20 20.69
CA PRO A 102 0.55 10.34 20.21
C PRO A 102 0.99 11.65 20.86
N ILE A 103 1.30 12.66 20.04
CA ILE A 103 1.67 14.00 20.49
C ILE A 103 0.37 14.81 20.69
N PRO A 104 0.15 15.46 21.84
CA PRO A 104 -1.04 16.31 22.02
C PRO A 104 -1.10 17.43 20.98
N LEU A 105 -2.30 17.75 20.48
CA LEU A 105 -2.51 18.76 19.42
C LEU A 105 -1.83 20.11 19.70
N ALA A 106 -1.82 20.55 20.96
CA ALA A 106 -1.19 21.81 21.39
C ALA A 106 0.34 21.81 21.28
N GLN A 107 0.98 20.64 21.18
CA GLN A 107 2.43 20.46 21.05
C GLN A 107 2.86 20.12 19.62
N MET A 108 1.90 19.87 18.72
CA MET A 108 2.19 19.58 17.32
C MET A 108 2.68 20.83 16.60
N ASP A 109 3.60 20.65 15.65
CA ASP A 109 4.04 21.71 14.77
C ASP A 109 2.89 22.18 13.84
N PRO A 110 3.04 23.34 13.17
CA PRO A 110 1.97 23.85 12.31
C PRO A 110 1.53 22.89 11.19
N HIS A 111 2.43 22.02 10.69
CA HIS A 111 2.08 21.12 9.59
C HIS A 111 1.35 19.88 10.08
N SER A 112 1.81 19.24 11.16
CA SER A 112 1.12 18.13 11.80
C SER A 112 -0.28 18.52 12.27
N ARG A 113 -0.49 19.75 12.75
CA ARG A 113 -1.84 20.27 13.07
C ARG A 113 -2.75 20.34 11.84
N ARG A 114 -2.21 20.69 10.67
CA ARG A 114 -2.98 20.67 9.41
C ARG A 114 -3.35 19.24 9.04
N LEU A 115 -2.39 18.30 9.11
CA LEU A 115 -2.64 16.88 8.84
C LEU A 115 -3.67 16.29 9.80
N HIS A 116 -3.59 16.61 11.08
CA HIS A 116 -4.58 16.18 12.08
C HIS A 116 -6.02 16.54 11.70
N HIS A 117 -6.21 17.76 11.17
CA HIS A 117 -7.51 18.23 10.69
C HIS A 117 -7.95 17.52 9.40
N VAL A 118 -7.09 17.50 8.36
CA VAL A 118 -7.49 16.93 7.06
C VAL A 118 -7.65 15.40 7.11
N CYS A 119 -6.94 14.72 8.00
CA CYS A 119 -7.13 13.29 8.30
C CYS A 119 -8.32 13.02 9.24
N ALA A 120 -9.05 14.05 9.66
CA ALA A 120 -10.21 13.94 10.53
C ALA A 120 -9.92 13.12 11.80
N MET A 121 -8.77 13.37 12.45
CA MET A 121 -8.33 12.59 13.60
C MET A 121 -9.24 12.75 14.83
N ASP A 122 -9.95 13.88 14.94
CA ASP A 122 -10.93 14.13 16.02
C ASP A 122 -12.29 13.47 15.78
N ASP A 123 -12.59 13.03 14.55
CA ASP A 123 -13.90 12.46 14.21
C ASP A 123 -14.06 11.02 14.75
N TYR A 124 -12.97 10.40 15.23
CA TYR A 124 -12.93 8.99 15.63
C TYR A 124 -12.13 8.76 16.92
N GLU A 125 -12.62 7.87 17.79
CA GLU A 125 -11.85 7.41 18.94
C GLU A 125 -10.80 6.36 18.51
N LEU A 126 -9.52 6.73 18.62
CA LEU A 126 -8.41 5.84 18.31
C LEU A 126 -7.92 5.11 19.55
N THR A 127 -8.04 3.79 19.54
CA THR A 127 -7.53 2.92 20.61
C THR A 127 -6.19 2.30 20.20
N ASN A 128 -5.39 1.88 21.18
CA ASN A 128 -4.16 1.11 20.92
C ASN A 128 -4.45 -0.20 20.15
N ALA A 129 -5.66 -0.77 20.30
CA ALA A 129 -6.07 -1.95 19.54
C ALA A 129 -6.30 -1.63 18.07
N HIS A 130 -6.93 -0.49 17.73
CA HIS A 130 -7.08 -0.05 16.33
C HIS A 130 -5.71 0.14 15.66
N VAL A 131 -4.79 0.85 16.34
CA VAL A 131 -3.43 1.06 15.83
C VAL A 131 -2.69 -0.26 15.62
N ARG A 132 -2.80 -1.19 16.58
CA ARG A 132 -2.18 -2.52 16.45
C ARG A 132 -2.77 -3.31 15.28
N ASN A 133 -4.10 -3.31 15.10
CA ASN A 133 -4.75 -3.99 13.98
C ASN A 133 -4.32 -3.40 12.62
N ALA A 134 -4.25 -2.08 12.52
CA ALA A 134 -3.78 -1.41 11.30
C ALA A 134 -2.35 -1.82 10.95
N ARG A 135 -1.44 -1.85 11.93
CA ARG A 135 -0.06 -2.32 11.73
C ARG A 135 0.01 -3.80 11.39
N HIS A 136 -0.81 -4.64 12.03
CA HIS A 136 -0.90 -6.07 11.73
C HIS A 136 -1.31 -6.27 10.27
N ALA A 137 -2.40 -5.63 9.83
CA ALA A 137 -2.83 -5.68 8.44
C ALA A 137 -1.73 -5.19 7.50
N TYR A 138 -1.10 -4.05 7.79
CA TYR A 138 0.00 -3.49 6.99
C TYR A 138 1.17 -4.48 6.81
N TYR A 139 1.59 -5.18 7.86
CA TYR A 139 2.61 -6.23 7.75
C TYR A 139 2.14 -7.42 6.90
N GLY A 140 0.88 -7.83 7.06
CA GLY A 140 0.25 -8.81 6.17
C GLY A 140 0.26 -8.36 4.71
N MET A 141 -0.03 -7.08 4.43
CA MET A 141 -0.04 -6.49 3.09
C MET A 141 1.36 -6.46 2.48
N ILE A 142 2.41 -6.20 3.28
CA ILE A 142 3.81 -6.35 2.83
C ILE A 142 4.11 -7.79 2.45
N SER A 143 3.72 -8.78 3.27
CA SER A 143 3.89 -10.20 2.90
C SER A 143 3.11 -10.60 1.66
N TYR A 144 1.95 -9.99 1.42
CA TYR A 144 1.21 -10.17 0.18
C TYR A 144 2.02 -9.68 -1.03
N ILE A 145 2.59 -8.48 -0.96
CA ILE A 145 3.46 -7.96 -2.02
C ILE A 145 4.72 -8.81 -2.18
N ASP A 146 5.33 -9.28 -1.09
CA ASP A 146 6.49 -10.17 -1.13
C ASP A 146 6.19 -11.46 -1.92
N ASP A 147 5.05 -12.10 -1.68
CA ASP A 147 4.60 -13.27 -2.47
C ASP A 147 4.40 -12.93 -3.96
N LYS A 148 3.87 -11.73 -4.29
CA LYS A 148 3.73 -11.27 -5.68
C LYS A 148 5.06 -11.00 -6.35
N VAL A 149 6.00 -10.38 -5.64
CA VAL A 149 7.38 -10.21 -6.10
C VAL A 149 8.01 -11.58 -6.35
N GLY A 150 7.86 -12.52 -5.43
CA GLY A 150 8.32 -13.90 -5.58
C GLY A 150 7.75 -14.58 -6.84
N GLN A 151 6.47 -14.36 -7.14
CA GLN A 151 5.84 -14.85 -8.37
C GLN A 151 6.54 -14.32 -9.63
N LEU A 152 6.83 -13.02 -9.69
CA LEU A 152 7.52 -12.41 -10.84
C LEU A 152 8.96 -12.91 -10.98
N LEU A 153 9.68 -13.01 -9.85
CA LEU A 153 11.05 -13.53 -9.82
C LEU A 153 11.11 -15.01 -10.28
N SER A 154 10.13 -15.83 -9.90
CA SER A 154 10.04 -17.22 -10.36
C SER A 154 9.91 -17.29 -11.87
N VAL A 155 9.07 -16.44 -12.48
CA VAL A 155 8.89 -16.41 -13.94
C VAL A 155 10.17 -15.96 -14.64
N LEU A 156 10.85 -14.93 -14.13
CA LEU A 156 12.14 -14.51 -14.68
C LEU A 156 13.16 -15.65 -14.66
N HIS A 157 13.24 -16.38 -13.55
CA HIS A 157 14.15 -17.52 -13.39
C HIS A 157 13.80 -18.69 -14.32
N GLU A 158 12.53 -19.10 -14.37
CA GLU A 158 12.06 -20.21 -15.21
C GLU A 158 12.25 -19.95 -16.71
N THR A 159 12.27 -18.68 -17.11
CA THR A 159 12.46 -18.25 -18.51
C THR A 159 13.89 -17.88 -18.85
N GLY A 160 14.80 -17.86 -17.87
CA GLY A 160 16.19 -17.41 -18.03
C GLY A 160 16.34 -15.90 -18.26
N LEU A 161 15.26 -15.12 -18.09
CA LEU A 161 15.30 -13.67 -18.23
C LEU A 161 16.03 -12.99 -17.06
N ASP A 162 16.14 -13.66 -15.91
CA ASP A 162 16.85 -13.19 -14.72
C ASP A 162 18.34 -12.93 -14.97
N GLU A 163 18.98 -13.65 -15.89
CA GLU A 163 20.40 -13.50 -16.22
C GLU A 163 20.77 -12.12 -16.81
N ASN A 164 19.80 -11.43 -17.41
CA ASN A 164 20.02 -10.16 -18.11
C ASN A 164 18.95 -9.09 -17.79
N THR A 165 18.30 -9.20 -16.63
CA THR A 165 17.29 -8.23 -16.18
C THR A 165 17.75 -7.53 -14.90
N ILE A 166 17.77 -6.19 -14.92
CA ILE A 166 17.98 -5.39 -13.71
C ILE A 166 16.62 -5.22 -13.01
N ILE A 167 16.60 -5.49 -11.70
CA ILE A 167 15.38 -5.38 -10.88
C ILE A 167 15.54 -4.22 -9.91
N ILE A 168 14.56 -3.32 -9.92
CA ILE A 168 14.49 -2.18 -9.01
C ILE A 168 13.20 -2.33 -8.21
N PHE A 169 13.32 -2.34 -6.88
CA PHE A 169 12.19 -2.32 -5.96
C PHE A 169 12.20 -0.99 -5.20
N THR A 170 11.10 -0.25 -5.27
CA THR A 170 10.92 1.05 -4.62
C THR A 170 9.44 1.28 -4.32
N ALA A 171 9.17 2.27 -3.48
CA ALA A 171 7.84 2.86 -3.29
C ALA A 171 7.89 4.34 -3.69
N ASP A 172 6.72 4.95 -3.86
CA ASP A 172 6.53 6.38 -4.09
C ASP A 172 6.69 7.20 -2.81
N HIS A 173 6.16 6.70 -1.68
CA HIS A 173 6.28 7.30 -0.35
C HIS A 173 6.10 6.27 0.78
N GLY A 174 6.11 6.73 2.04
CA GLY A 174 5.86 5.93 3.25
C GLY A 174 5.44 6.79 4.43
#